data_AF-A0A1K2IQB6-F1
#
_entry.id   AF-A0A1K2IQB6-F1
#
_cell.length_a   1.000
_cell.length_b   1.000
_cell.length_c   1.000
_cell.angle_alpha   90.00
_cell.angle_beta   90.00
_cell.angle_gamma   90.00
#
_symmetry.space_group_name_H-M   'P 1'
#
loop_
_entity.id
_entity.type
_entity.pdbx_description
1 polymer ?
#
loop_
_entity_poly.entity_id
_entity_poly.type
_entity_poly.pdbx_seq_one_letter_code
_entity_poly.pdbx_strand_id
1 'polypeptide(L)'
;MRKHYLFILLCVFTLLTNCTGGDDPAIVSENVGPTVVKTGKITGKVMSQNGTKPIGGASVFTFDDKYKIYYTTSDSDGNFTLEAPAGNQTIHIQTGNGSNFRTEISATVKDNETLNIDASQTKLNQVAKIAYVKGTYDKIEDIIQTLGYTATEITNNDLANMTTVAQYDIIFLNCGSRNNYSSNPGLYNVIDTNLATFVANGGSIYASDWDVAYLVGGTTNTNNCSLAGGFVPDTKLCSKNIGSVGMVGATVNNAGLTTVLGFNTLNINYDLGAWQKIINYDPAYWEVLVKETSSNDALMIRTNHFTATGVPTTPIGNAPNSTFVTVCITLPGNIQISISVPQVLVPYLVALGATVGPCSGSSTSGYIYYTTFHNHASGNIGNAGVILQYVILNL
;
A
#
# COMPACT_ATOMS: atom_id res chain seq x y z
N MET A 1 20.00 18.35 -71.49
CA MET A 1 18.96 18.14 -70.47
C MET A 1 19.44 17.04 -69.52
N ARG A 2 19.34 17.31 -68.21
CA ARG A 2 19.75 16.56 -66.98
C ARG A 2 20.16 15.08 -67.16
N LYS A 3 21.40 14.63 -66.87
CA LYS A 3 22.18 14.51 -65.60
C LYS A 3 21.42 13.74 -64.49
N HIS A 4 21.91 12.67 -63.85
CA HIS A 4 23.15 11.87 -63.88
C HIS A 4 22.84 10.46 -63.31
N TYR A 5 23.44 9.41 -63.86
CA TYR A 5 23.52 8.08 -63.24
C TYR A 5 24.92 7.85 -62.65
N LEU A 6 24.91 7.46 -61.37
CA LEU A 6 25.66 6.39 -60.73
C LEU A 6 27.18 6.18 -61.01
N PHE A 7 27.92 6.28 -59.91
CA PHE A 7 28.85 5.28 -59.34
C PHE A 7 30.19 4.93 -60.03
N ILE A 8 31.25 5.17 -59.23
CA ILE A 8 32.42 4.31 -58.93
C ILE A 8 33.39 3.98 -60.07
N LEU A 9 34.67 4.39 -59.94
CA LEU A 9 35.77 3.47 -59.63
C LEU A 9 37.08 4.20 -59.26
N LEU A 10 37.72 3.62 -58.26
CA LEU A 10 39.01 3.87 -57.62
C LEU A 10 40.19 3.54 -58.56
N CYS A 11 41.32 4.26 -58.44
CA CYS A 11 42.72 3.79 -58.47
C CYS A 11 43.70 4.98 -58.61
N VAL A 12 44.34 5.41 -57.52
CA VAL A 12 45.74 5.10 -57.12
C VAL A 12 46.80 5.68 -58.07
N PHE A 13 47.56 6.68 -57.61
CA PHE A 13 49.03 6.63 -57.60
C PHE A 13 49.61 7.66 -56.63
N THR A 14 50.47 7.15 -55.74
CA THR A 14 51.31 7.80 -54.73
C THR A 14 52.48 8.59 -55.32
N LEU A 15 52.97 9.61 -54.59
CA LEU A 15 54.37 10.07 -54.40
C LEU A 15 54.33 11.24 -53.36
N LEU A 16 54.76 11.07 -52.09
CA LEU A 16 56.10 11.33 -51.51
C LEU A 16 56.60 12.79 -51.78
N THR A 17 57.04 13.67 -50.87
CA THR A 17 57.57 13.61 -49.47
C THR A 17 57.75 15.03 -48.86
N ASN A 18 57.59 15.11 -47.51
CA ASN A 18 58.29 15.90 -46.47
C ASN A 18 58.39 17.44 -46.42
N CYS A 19 57.98 18.00 -45.26
CA CYS A 19 58.78 18.81 -44.29
C CYS A 19 57.85 19.31 -43.15
N THR A 20 57.87 18.70 -41.96
CA THR A 20 58.55 19.14 -40.71
C THR A 20 58.04 20.42 -40.04
N GLY A 21 57.42 20.24 -38.86
CA GLY A 21 57.66 21.02 -37.64
C GLY A 21 56.84 22.30 -37.42
N GLY A 22 55.89 22.25 -36.47
CA GLY A 22 55.30 23.47 -35.88
C GLY A 22 53.94 23.24 -35.22
N ASP A 23 53.95 23.04 -33.89
CA ASP A 23 52.93 23.38 -32.90
C ASP A 23 51.45 23.10 -33.22
N ASP A 24 51.02 21.86 -32.93
CA ASP A 24 49.61 21.57 -32.66
C ASP A 24 49.23 22.12 -31.28
N PRO A 25 48.17 22.94 -31.14
CA PRO A 25 47.64 23.27 -29.82
C PRO A 25 47.14 22.00 -29.17
N ALA A 26 47.65 21.70 -27.97
CA ALA A 26 47.17 20.62 -27.15
C ALA A 26 45.66 20.77 -26.96
N ILE A 27 44.89 19.87 -27.58
CA ILE A 27 43.51 19.62 -27.19
C ILE A 27 43.61 19.06 -25.78
N VAL A 28 43.39 19.93 -24.79
CA VAL A 28 43.16 19.53 -23.41
C VAL A 28 41.83 18.78 -23.42
N SER A 29 41.91 17.47 -23.62
CA SER A 29 40.83 16.56 -23.27
C SER A 29 40.65 16.67 -21.76
N GLU A 30 39.69 17.50 -21.33
CA GLU A 30 39.14 17.35 -20.00
C GLU A 30 38.50 15.96 -19.93
N ASN A 31 39.26 15.02 -19.39
CA ASN A 31 38.73 13.79 -18.83
C ASN A 31 37.82 14.19 -17.67
N VAL A 32 36.58 14.58 -17.98
CA VAL A 32 35.50 14.60 -17.01
C VAL A 32 35.21 13.13 -16.72
N GLY A 33 35.96 12.57 -15.78
CA GLY A 33 35.57 11.33 -15.11
C GLY A 33 34.12 11.47 -14.63
N PRO A 34 33.38 10.36 -14.46
CA PRO A 34 31.99 10.42 -14.04
C PRO A 34 31.89 11.30 -12.81
N THR A 35 31.17 12.41 -12.93
CA THR A 35 30.96 13.37 -11.84
C THR A 35 30.32 12.59 -10.69
N VAL A 36 31.10 12.32 -9.65
CA VAL A 36 30.60 11.61 -8.47
C VAL A 36 29.51 12.47 -7.86
N VAL A 37 28.28 11.96 -7.85
CA VAL A 37 27.15 12.66 -7.21
C VAL A 37 27.49 12.79 -5.73
N LYS A 38 27.66 14.04 -5.27
CA LYS A 38 27.87 14.34 -3.86
C LYS A 38 26.62 13.95 -3.07
N THR A 39 26.80 13.28 -1.95
CA THR A 39 25.69 12.82 -1.10
C THR A 39 25.85 13.30 0.33
N GLY A 40 24.73 13.39 1.03
CA GLY A 40 24.65 13.56 2.48
C GLY A 40 23.62 12.60 3.06
N LYS A 41 23.38 12.70 4.36
CA LYS A 41 22.39 11.87 5.06
C LYS A 41 21.24 12.71 5.59
N ILE A 42 20.05 12.15 5.57
CA ILE A 42 18.86 12.68 6.21
C ILE A 42 18.41 11.66 7.25
N THR A 43 18.27 12.08 8.50
CA THR A 43 17.75 11.25 9.59
C THR A 43 16.47 11.85 10.13
N GLY A 44 15.59 11.00 10.67
CA GLY A 44 14.37 11.45 11.31
C GLY A 44 13.54 10.28 11.82
N LYS A 45 12.32 10.58 12.24
CA LYS A 45 11.35 9.59 12.72
C LYS A 45 10.01 9.77 12.05
N VAL A 46 9.49 8.77 11.36
CA VAL A 46 8.16 8.80 10.75
C VAL A 46 7.10 8.65 11.84
N MET A 47 6.14 9.57 11.85
CA MET A 47 5.06 9.62 12.85
C MET A 47 3.70 9.56 12.18
N SER A 48 2.68 9.04 12.86
CA SER A 48 1.30 9.30 12.45
C SER A 48 0.93 10.77 12.66
N GLN A 49 -0.23 11.17 12.16
CA GLN A 49 -0.66 12.57 12.17
C GLN A 49 -0.78 13.17 13.58
N ASN A 50 -1.11 12.35 14.58
CA ASN A 50 -1.13 12.77 15.99
C ASN A 50 0.24 13.21 16.54
N GLY A 51 1.35 12.87 15.86
CA GLY A 51 2.72 13.16 16.28
C GLY A 51 3.24 12.36 17.49
N THR A 52 2.53 11.33 17.96
CA THR A 52 2.93 10.54 19.13
C THR A 52 3.19 9.08 18.81
N LYS A 53 2.54 8.50 17.80
CA LYS A 53 2.76 7.12 17.40
C LYS A 53 3.82 7.04 16.28
N PRO A 54 4.97 6.39 16.52
CA PRO A 54 5.94 6.11 15.47
C PRO A 54 5.42 5.07 14.48
N ILE A 55 5.81 5.21 13.21
CA ILE A 55 5.37 4.34 12.12
C ILE A 55 6.57 3.61 11.53
N GLY A 56 6.60 2.30 11.72
CA GLY A 56 7.62 1.45 11.11
C GLY A 56 7.28 1.00 9.69
N GLY A 57 8.33 0.69 8.92
CA GLY A 57 8.26 0.22 7.53
C GLY A 57 7.68 1.22 6.53
N ALA A 58 7.54 2.49 6.90
CA ALA A 58 7.26 3.55 5.93
C ALA A 58 8.46 3.72 4.98
N SER A 59 8.18 3.82 3.69
CA SER A 59 9.15 4.13 2.65
C SER A 59 9.52 5.61 2.71
N VAL A 60 10.82 5.90 2.65
CA VAL A 60 11.37 7.26 2.62
C VAL A 60 12.31 7.36 1.42
N PHE A 61 12.04 8.28 0.50
CA PHE A 61 12.79 8.35 -0.76
C PHE A 61 12.87 9.75 -1.38
N THR A 62 13.83 9.93 -2.27
CA THR A 62 13.96 11.11 -3.16
C THR A 62 14.47 10.66 -4.53
N PHE A 63 14.42 11.56 -5.51
CA PHE A 63 15.01 11.37 -6.83
C PHE A 63 16.08 12.43 -7.08
N ASP A 64 17.15 12.07 -7.82
CA ASP A 64 18.07 13.06 -8.38
C ASP A 64 17.53 13.67 -9.68
N ASP A 65 18.28 14.61 -10.26
CA ASP A 65 17.93 15.29 -11.52
C ASP A 65 17.82 14.34 -12.73
N LYS A 66 18.30 13.09 -12.60
CA LYS A 66 18.21 12.03 -13.60
C LYS A 66 17.16 10.98 -13.22
N TYR A 67 16.32 11.26 -12.23
CA TYR A 67 15.28 10.39 -11.70
C TYR A 67 15.78 9.07 -11.11
N LYS A 68 17.05 8.99 -10.74
CA LYS A 68 17.55 7.87 -9.94
C LYS A 68 16.98 7.98 -8.53
N ILE A 69 16.37 6.89 -8.07
CA ILE A 69 15.81 6.81 -6.72
C ILE A 69 16.88 6.60 -5.66
N TYR A 70 16.72 7.30 -4.55
CA TYR A 70 17.41 7.10 -3.28
C TYR A 70 16.37 6.70 -2.26
N TYR A 71 16.56 5.58 -1.58
CA TYR A 71 15.48 4.91 -0.84
C TYR A 71 15.97 4.33 0.49
N THR A 72 15.11 4.40 1.50
CA THR A 72 15.24 3.70 2.77
C THR A 72 13.86 3.37 3.34
N THR A 73 13.81 2.59 4.41
CA THR A 73 12.59 2.34 5.20
C THR A 73 12.80 2.74 6.63
N SER A 74 11.75 3.17 7.30
CA SER A 74 11.76 3.34 8.76
C SER A 74 11.80 1.99 9.48
N ASP A 75 12.51 1.92 10.60
CA ASP A 75 12.51 0.78 11.52
C ASP A 75 11.21 0.71 12.34
N SER A 76 11.03 -0.32 13.18
CA SER A 76 9.83 -0.48 14.02
C SER A 76 9.56 0.66 15.00
N ASP A 77 10.59 1.46 15.32
CA ASP A 77 10.50 2.65 16.19
C ASP A 77 10.30 3.94 15.37
N GLY A 78 10.09 3.80 14.06
CA GLY A 78 9.87 4.86 13.08
C GLY A 78 11.13 5.58 12.62
N ASN A 79 12.33 5.24 13.13
CA ASN A 79 13.55 5.95 12.75
C ASN A 79 13.98 5.57 11.33
N PHE A 80 14.53 6.53 10.59
CA PHE A 80 15.10 6.27 9.28
C PHE A 80 16.44 7.01 9.08
N THR A 81 17.24 6.52 8.14
CA THR A 81 18.40 7.22 7.60
C THR A 81 18.39 7.05 6.08
N LEU A 82 18.22 8.14 5.36
CA LEU A 82 18.25 8.20 3.90
C LEU A 82 19.56 8.83 3.45
N GLU A 83 20.31 8.15 2.59
CA GLU A 83 21.36 8.79 1.81
C GLU A 83 20.72 9.50 0.62
N ALA A 84 21.05 10.77 0.39
CA ALA A 84 20.42 11.59 -0.65
C ALA A 84 21.46 12.49 -1.36
N PRO A 85 21.20 12.90 -2.62
CA PRO A 85 22.06 13.86 -3.32
C PRO A 85 22.12 15.20 -2.57
N ALA A 86 23.31 15.82 -2.56
CA ALA A 86 23.48 17.16 -2.04
C ALA A 86 22.68 18.18 -2.87
N GLY A 87 22.15 19.22 -2.22
CA GLY A 87 21.29 20.23 -2.82
C GLY A 87 19.89 20.24 -2.20
N ASN A 88 18.97 20.96 -2.84
CA ASN A 88 17.57 20.98 -2.43
C ASN A 88 16.87 19.73 -2.94
N GLN A 89 16.25 18.99 -2.03
CA GLN A 89 15.60 17.72 -2.28
C GLN A 89 14.14 17.79 -1.82
N THR A 90 13.27 17.08 -2.54
CA THR A 90 11.92 16.75 -2.08
C THR A 90 11.94 15.32 -1.58
N ILE A 91 11.79 15.15 -0.26
CA ILE A 91 11.74 13.83 0.35
C ILE A 91 10.29 13.40 0.45
N HIS A 92 10.00 12.22 -0.08
CA HIS A 92 8.70 11.58 -0.04
C HIS A 92 8.70 10.52 1.07
N ILE A 93 7.64 10.52 1.88
CA ILE A 93 7.41 9.57 2.96
C ILE A 93 6.03 8.95 2.75
N GLN A 94 5.90 7.63 2.80
CA GLN A 94 4.62 6.95 2.62
C GLN A 94 4.55 5.59 3.31
N THR A 95 3.33 5.11 3.54
CA THR A 95 3.04 3.69 3.86
C THR A 95 2.26 3.02 2.73
N GLY A 96 2.27 1.69 2.71
CA GLY A 96 1.73 0.92 1.58
C GLY A 96 2.32 1.40 0.24
N ASN A 97 1.45 1.62 -0.74
CA ASN A 97 1.83 2.17 -2.05
C ASN A 97 1.77 3.70 -2.11
N GLY A 98 1.49 4.40 -1.00
CA GLY A 98 1.38 5.85 -0.90
C GLY A 98 0.08 6.47 -1.39
N SER A 99 -0.90 5.65 -1.80
CA SER A 99 -2.21 6.15 -2.23
C SER A 99 -3.04 6.74 -1.08
N ASN A 100 -2.83 6.23 0.14
CA ASN A 100 -3.70 6.54 1.30
C ASN A 100 -3.05 7.45 2.34
N PHE A 101 -1.74 7.29 2.57
CA PHE A 101 -0.96 8.10 3.50
C PHE A 101 0.40 8.44 2.91
N ARG A 102 0.67 9.73 2.72
CA ARG A 102 1.96 10.21 2.20
C ARG A 102 2.25 11.62 2.66
N THR A 103 3.51 12.02 2.63
CA THR A 103 3.97 13.38 2.94
C THR A 103 5.20 13.72 2.13
N GLU A 104 5.30 14.98 1.73
CA GLU A 104 6.43 15.53 1.00
C GLU A 104 7.07 16.63 1.86
N ILE A 105 8.39 16.61 1.97
CA ILE A 105 9.14 17.62 2.71
C ILE A 105 10.27 18.16 1.84
N SER A 106 10.50 19.47 1.90
CA SER A 106 11.69 20.07 1.30
C SER A 106 12.85 20.04 2.29
N ALA A 107 14.02 19.59 1.85
CA ALA A 107 15.23 19.51 2.66
C ALA A 107 16.45 19.96 1.85
N THR A 108 17.39 20.67 2.48
CA THR A 108 18.68 21.02 1.86
C THR A 108 19.75 20.08 2.40
N VAL A 109 20.20 19.15 1.57
CA VAL A 109 21.24 18.17 1.90
C VAL A 109 22.61 18.78 1.58
N LYS A 110 23.55 18.69 2.52
CA LYS A 110 24.93 19.12 2.32
C LYS A 110 25.85 17.90 2.15
N ASP A 111 26.88 18.09 1.34
CA ASP A 111 27.90 17.08 1.03
C ASP A 111 28.58 16.57 2.32
N ASN A 112 28.54 15.26 2.54
CA ASN A 112 29.08 14.55 3.71
C ASN A 112 28.56 15.03 5.09
N GLU A 113 27.42 15.72 5.14
CA GLU A 113 26.76 16.10 6.40
C GLU A 113 25.51 15.24 6.66
N THR A 114 25.10 15.19 7.93
CA THR A 114 23.84 14.58 8.36
C THR A 114 22.85 15.68 8.76
N LEU A 115 21.75 15.80 8.02
CA LEU A 115 20.61 16.63 8.38
C LEU A 115 19.63 15.82 9.24
N ASN A 116 19.33 16.29 10.45
CA ASN A 116 18.26 15.73 11.27
C ASN A 116 16.96 16.51 11.08
N ILE A 117 15.90 15.82 10.66
CA ILE A 117 14.57 16.40 10.42
C ILE A 117 13.70 16.23 11.66
N ASP A 118 12.97 17.29 12.02
CA ASP A 118 12.06 17.25 13.16
C ASP A 118 10.87 16.30 12.90
N ALA A 119 10.47 15.56 13.93
CA ALA A 119 9.34 14.63 13.86
C ALA A 119 8.01 15.30 13.49
N SER A 120 7.88 16.61 13.70
CA SER A 120 6.71 17.39 13.27
C SER A 120 6.59 17.50 11.75
N GLN A 121 7.71 17.40 11.02
CA GLN A 121 7.75 17.51 9.57
C GLN A 121 7.50 16.16 8.88
N THR A 122 7.74 15.06 9.57
CA THR A 122 7.67 13.68 9.05
C THR A 122 6.40 12.96 9.48
N LYS A 123 5.34 13.72 9.81
CA LYS A 123 4.01 13.20 10.07
C LYS A 123 3.35 12.78 8.76
N LEU A 124 2.83 11.56 8.69
CA LEU A 124 2.09 11.07 7.53
C LEU A 124 0.71 11.74 7.43
N ASN A 125 0.51 12.53 6.38
CA ASN A 125 -0.80 13.08 6.04
C ASN A 125 -1.71 12.01 5.43
N GLN A 126 -2.98 12.03 5.86
CA GLN A 126 -4.05 11.29 5.18
C GLN A 126 -4.40 12.02 3.88
N VAL A 127 -4.35 11.26 2.80
CA VAL A 127 -4.67 11.74 1.44
C VAL A 127 -5.87 11.00 0.85
N ALA A 128 -6.24 9.85 1.41
CA ALA A 128 -7.43 9.10 1.08
C ALA A 128 -8.67 9.54 1.87
N LYS A 129 -9.85 9.31 1.30
CA LYS A 129 -11.12 9.34 2.00
C LYS A 129 -11.45 7.97 2.56
N ILE A 130 -11.69 7.95 3.85
CA ILE A 130 -11.96 6.73 4.61
C ILE A 130 -13.39 6.78 5.12
N ALA A 131 -14.12 5.68 4.92
CA ALA A 131 -15.41 5.46 5.56
C ALA A 131 -15.38 4.24 6.48
N TYR A 132 -16.32 4.21 7.42
CA TYR A 132 -16.61 3.02 8.21
C TYR A 132 -18.12 2.82 8.34
N VAL A 133 -18.56 1.56 8.40
CA VAL A 133 -19.91 1.22 8.83
C VAL A 133 -19.85 0.87 10.29
N LYS A 134 -20.63 1.58 11.11
CA LYS A 134 -20.62 1.40 12.55
C LYS A 134 -21.07 -0.03 12.95
N GLY A 135 -20.28 -0.66 13.80
CA GLY A 135 -20.55 -1.98 14.36
C GLY A 135 -21.08 -1.90 15.78
N THR A 136 -21.51 -3.05 16.31
CA THR A 136 -21.93 -3.17 17.71
C THR A 136 -20.74 -3.49 18.63
N TYR A 137 -19.73 -4.18 18.09
CA TYR A 137 -18.60 -4.70 18.86
C TYR A 137 -17.29 -3.97 18.55
N ASP A 138 -17.17 -3.40 17.35
CA ASP A 138 -15.96 -2.77 16.84
C ASP A 138 -16.10 -1.28 16.62
N LYS A 139 -14.99 -0.59 16.88
CA LYS A 139 -14.78 0.85 16.74
C LYS A 139 -13.43 1.16 16.10
N ILE A 140 -13.23 0.75 14.84
CA ILE A 140 -11.99 1.07 14.11
C ILE A 140 -11.76 2.59 14.02
N GLU A 141 -12.85 3.36 14.01
CA GLU A 141 -12.85 4.82 14.00
C GLU A 141 -12.10 5.41 15.20
N ASP A 142 -12.12 4.77 16.36
CA ASP A 142 -11.39 5.22 17.55
C ASP A 142 -9.88 5.06 17.35
N ILE A 143 -9.45 3.99 16.66
CA ILE A 143 -8.04 3.76 16.32
C ILE A 143 -7.58 4.78 15.26
N ILE A 144 -8.40 5.02 14.23
CA ILE A 144 -8.14 6.01 13.20
C ILE A 144 -7.98 7.41 13.82
N GLN A 145 -8.91 7.81 14.70
CA GLN A 145 -8.86 9.08 15.41
C GLN A 145 -7.65 9.18 16.35
N THR A 146 -7.32 8.09 17.06
CA THR A 146 -6.13 8.03 17.92
C THR A 146 -4.85 8.30 17.13
N LEU A 147 -4.74 7.79 15.90
CA LEU A 147 -3.62 8.06 15.00
C LEU A 147 -3.60 9.49 14.44
N GLY A 148 -4.66 10.27 14.65
CA GLY A 148 -4.82 11.65 14.18
C GLY A 148 -5.46 11.76 12.79
N TYR A 149 -6.16 10.72 12.35
CA TYR A 149 -6.83 10.64 11.05
C TYR A 149 -8.35 10.76 11.18
N THR A 150 -9.02 10.90 10.05
CA THR A 150 -10.48 11.07 9.99
C THR A 150 -11.11 9.98 9.14
N ALA A 151 -12.25 9.45 9.59
CA ALA A 151 -13.10 8.56 8.84
C ALA A 151 -14.57 9.01 8.96
N THR A 152 -15.33 8.81 7.89
CA THR A 152 -16.76 9.16 7.83
C THR A 152 -17.62 7.94 8.14
N GLU A 153 -18.54 8.06 9.09
CA GLU A 153 -19.56 7.04 9.31
C GLU A 153 -20.51 6.98 8.11
N ILE A 154 -20.75 5.78 7.59
CA ILE A 154 -21.76 5.51 6.55
C ILE A 154 -22.66 4.35 6.99
N THR A 155 -23.86 4.28 6.40
CA THR A 155 -24.87 3.27 6.73
C THR A 155 -24.96 2.15 5.69
N ASN A 156 -25.72 1.08 5.98
CA ASN A 156 -26.02 0.05 4.96
C ASN A 156 -26.76 0.63 3.74
N ASN A 157 -27.57 1.68 3.91
CA ASN A 157 -28.24 2.35 2.79
C ASN A 157 -27.23 3.11 1.92
N ASP A 158 -26.19 3.69 2.53
CA ASP A 158 -25.11 4.33 1.79
C ASP A 158 -24.28 3.30 1.02
N LEU A 159 -24.01 2.13 1.61
CA LEU A 159 -23.37 1.01 0.91
C LEU A 159 -24.18 0.52 -0.30
N ALA A 160 -25.52 0.62 -0.24
CA ALA A 160 -26.38 0.28 -1.36
C ALA A 160 -26.40 1.36 -2.47
N ASN A 161 -25.71 2.49 -2.28
CA ASN A 161 -25.59 3.56 -3.26
C ASN A 161 -24.14 3.66 -3.80
N MET A 162 -23.91 3.17 -5.02
CA MET A 162 -22.58 3.19 -5.63
C MET A 162 -22.02 4.59 -5.81
N THR A 163 -22.86 5.62 -6.01
CA THR A 163 -22.41 7.02 -6.09
C THR A 163 -21.86 7.52 -4.75
N THR A 164 -22.34 7.00 -3.63
CA THR A 164 -21.78 7.29 -2.30
C THR A 164 -20.51 6.47 -2.06
N VAL A 165 -20.57 5.15 -2.31
CA VAL A 165 -19.43 4.23 -2.12
C VAL A 165 -18.20 4.65 -2.92
N ALA A 166 -18.36 5.07 -4.18
CA ALA A 166 -17.27 5.48 -5.06
C ALA A 166 -16.51 6.73 -4.58
N GLN A 167 -17.03 7.47 -3.60
CA GLN A 167 -16.34 8.65 -3.05
C GLN A 167 -15.21 8.29 -2.09
N TYR A 168 -15.15 7.05 -1.61
CA TYR A 168 -14.16 6.61 -0.65
C TYR A 168 -13.03 5.84 -1.34
N ASP A 169 -11.85 5.82 -0.73
CA ASP A 169 -10.74 4.96 -1.13
C ASP A 169 -10.71 3.70 -0.25
N ILE A 170 -11.14 3.81 1.01
CA ILE A 170 -11.18 2.71 1.99
C ILE A 170 -12.54 2.67 2.69
N ILE A 171 -13.09 1.46 2.85
CA ILE A 171 -14.27 1.19 3.69
C ILE A 171 -13.94 0.15 4.75
N PHE A 172 -14.13 0.50 6.02
CA PHE A 172 -14.05 -0.43 7.15
C PHE A 172 -15.43 -0.93 7.55
N LEU A 173 -15.56 -2.25 7.75
CA LEU A 173 -16.78 -2.94 8.17
C LEU A 173 -16.57 -3.47 9.59
N ASN A 174 -17.08 -2.73 10.58
CA ASN A 174 -16.91 -3.04 12.01
C ASN A 174 -17.88 -4.13 12.45
N CYS A 175 -17.36 -5.16 13.13
CA CYS A 175 -18.10 -6.30 13.62
C CYS A 175 -19.51 -5.95 14.16
N GLY A 176 -20.52 -6.61 13.58
CA GLY A 176 -21.93 -6.38 13.89
C GLY A 176 -22.55 -5.22 13.12
N SER A 177 -21.90 -4.70 12.08
CA SER A 177 -22.50 -3.70 11.19
C SER A 177 -23.42 -4.33 10.15
N ARG A 178 -23.23 -5.61 9.80
CA ARG A 178 -24.19 -6.35 8.96
C ARG A 178 -25.37 -6.78 9.84
N ASN A 179 -26.47 -6.03 9.79
CA ASN A 179 -27.69 -6.39 10.50
C ASN A 179 -28.87 -6.59 9.53
N ASN A 180 -29.72 -7.58 9.79
CA ASN A 180 -31.00 -7.74 9.07
C ASN A 180 -30.95 -8.28 7.63
N TYR A 181 -29.91 -9.00 7.19
CA TYR A 181 -29.92 -9.63 5.85
C TYR A 181 -31.20 -10.45 5.59
N SER A 182 -31.60 -11.31 6.52
CA SER A 182 -32.81 -12.14 6.39
C SER A 182 -34.09 -11.31 6.26
N SER A 183 -34.10 -10.11 6.82
CA SER A 183 -35.26 -9.20 6.80
C SER A 183 -35.22 -8.22 5.62
N ASN A 184 -34.07 -8.06 4.95
CA ASN A 184 -33.91 -7.19 3.79
C ASN A 184 -32.88 -7.73 2.76
N PRO A 185 -33.14 -8.92 2.17
CA PRO A 185 -32.18 -9.54 1.24
C PRO A 185 -31.96 -8.70 -0.03
N GLY A 186 -32.95 -7.91 -0.44
CA GLY A 186 -32.83 -7.02 -1.61
C GLY A 186 -31.77 -5.93 -1.41
N LEU A 187 -31.76 -5.27 -0.25
CA LEU A 187 -30.74 -4.27 0.08
C LEU A 187 -29.34 -4.88 0.07
N TYR A 188 -29.17 -6.02 0.72
CA TYR A 188 -27.85 -6.63 0.86
C TYR A 188 -27.30 -7.22 -0.43
N ASN A 189 -28.15 -7.72 -1.33
CA ASN A 189 -27.70 -8.09 -2.68
C ASN A 189 -27.11 -6.87 -3.44
N VAL A 190 -27.69 -5.68 -3.25
CA VAL A 190 -27.16 -4.44 -3.84
C VAL A 190 -25.85 -4.04 -3.17
N ILE A 191 -25.77 -4.13 -1.84
CA ILE A 191 -24.52 -3.88 -1.10
C ILE A 191 -23.41 -4.81 -1.59
N ASP A 192 -23.66 -6.11 -1.65
CA ASP A 192 -22.67 -7.10 -2.05
C ASP A 192 -22.18 -6.82 -3.50
N THR A 193 -23.08 -6.40 -4.41
CA THR A 193 -22.73 -5.96 -5.78
C THR A 193 -21.89 -4.69 -5.80
N ASN A 194 -22.23 -3.70 -4.97
CA ASN A 194 -21.49 -2.43 -4.90
C ASN A 194 -20.11 -2.62 -4.28
N LEU A 195 -19.98 -3.43 -3.23
CA LEU A 195 -18.69 -3.75 -2.62
C LEU A 195 -17.80 -4.54 -3.59
N ALA A 196 -18.36 -5.48 -4.36
CA ALA A 196 -17.64 -6.15 -5.44
C ALA A 196 -17.12 -5.14 -6.48
N THR A 197 -17.99 -4.23 -6.93
CA THR A 197 -17.63 -3.18 -7.91
C THR A 197 -16.55 -2.26 -7.34
N PHE A 198 -16.69 -1.83 -6.08
CA PHE A 198 -15.74 -0.98 -5.36
C PHE A 198 -14.35 -1.62 -5.33
N VAL A 199 -14.25 -2.87 -4.89
CA VAL A 199 -12.95 -3.56 -4.82
C VAL A 199 -12.36 -3.82 -6.19
N ALA A 200 -13.16 -4.28 -7.15
CA ALA A 200 -12.70 -4.55 -8.52
C ALA A 200 -12.23 -3.30 -9.29
N ASN A 201 -12.50 -2.10 -8.76
CA ASN A 201 -12.06 -0.83 -9.32
C ASN A 201 -11.07 -0.07 -8.41
N GLY A 202 -10.44 -0.76 -7.45
CA GLY A 202 -9.31 -0.22 -6.68
C GLY A 202 -9.62 0.19 -5.24
N GLY A 203 -10.89 0.17 -4.81
CA GLY A 203 -11.27 0.49 -3.43
C GLY A 203 -10.89 -0.61 -2.44
N SER A 204 -10.33 -0.26 -1.29
CA SER A 204 -9.93 -1.25 -0.29
C SER A 204 -10.98 -1.44 0.81
N ILE A 205 -11.16 -2.69 1.26
CA ILE A 205 -12.09 -3.06 2.33
C ILE A 205 -11.35 -3.75 3.47
N TYR A 206 -11.74 -3.43 4.70
CA TYR A 206 -11.45 -4.25 5.87
C TYR A 206 -12.75 -4.78 6.47
N ALA A 207 -12.80 -6.07 6.79
CA ALA A 207 -13.88 -6.69 7.54
C ALA A 207 -13.34 -7.31 8.83
N SER A 208 -14.12 -7.20 9.90
CA SER A 208 -13.77 -7.70 11.22
C SER A 208 -14.76 -8.75 11.71
N ASP A 209 -14.23 -9.87 12.18
CA ASP A 209 -14.96 -10.96 12.82
C ASP A 209 -16.27 -11.29 12.07
N TRP A 210 -17.44 -11.05 12.67
CA TRP A 210 -18.74 -11.41 12.11
C TRP A 210 -19.05 -10.74 10.76
N ASP A 211 -18.46 -9.57 10.50
CA ASP A 211 -18.67 -8.83 9.25
C ASP A 211 -17.93 -9.44 8.05
N VAL A 212 -17.20 -10.54 8.23
CA VAL A 212 -16.82 -11.44 7.13
C VAL A 212 -18.03 -11.86 6.29
N ALA A 213 -19.25 -11.80 6.84
CA ALA A 213 -20.48 -12.05 6.13
C ALA A 213 -20.75 -11.09 4.96
N TYR A 214 -20.15 -9.89 4.91
CA TYR A 214 -20.14 -9.06 3.70
C TYR A 214 -19.30 -9.66 2.58
N LEU A 215 -18.26 -10.44 2.93
CA LEU A 215 -17.38 -11.09 1.95
C LEU A 215 -17.98 -12.41 1.49
N VAL A 216 -18.34 -13.31 2.40
CA VAL A 216 -18.66 -14.72 2.08
C VAL A 216 -20.13 -15.09 2.29
N GLY A 217 -20.98 -14.12 2.60
CA GLY A 217 -22.40 -14.34 2.82
C GLY A 217 -22.73 -14.81 4.24
N GLY A 218 -24.03 -14.89 4.50
CA GLY A 218 -24.58 -15.04 5.84
C GLY A 218 -25.44 -13.85 6.25
N THR A 219 -25.94 -13.91 7.48
CA THR A 219 -26.94 -12.95 7.97
C THR A 219 -26.26 -11.82 8.73
N THR A 220 -26.20 -11.93 10.06
CA THR A 220 -25.37 -11.08 10.92
C THR A 220 -23.94 -11.58 11.06
N ASN A 221 -23.73 -12.83 10.66
CA ASN A 221 -22.48 -13.56 10.69
C ASN A 221 -22.56 -14.73 9.68
N THR A 222 -21.44 -15.43 9.48
CA THR A 222 -21.34 -16.63 8.65
C THR A 222 -21.32 -17.88 9.56
N ASN A 223 -22.39 -18.67 9.60
CA ASN A 223 -22.46 -19.88 10.44
C ASN A 223 -22.07 -21.18 9.70
N ASN A 224 -22.00 -21.12 8.37
CA ASN A 224 -21.61 -22.24 7.53
C ASN A 224 -20.97 -21.72 6.24
N CYS A 225 -20.27 -22.58 5.49
CA CYS A 225 -19.93 -22.25 4.10
C CYS A 225 -21.21 -22.29 3.24
N SER A 226 -21.19 -21.60 2.10
CA SER A 226 -22.26 -21.64 1.08
C SER A 226 -23.57 -21.06 1.56
N LEU A 227 -23.46 -19.99 2.34
CA LEU A 227 -24.59 -19.14 2.68
C LEU A 227 -24.85 -18.14 1.55
N ALA A 228 -26.09 -17.64 1.49
CA ALA A 228 -26.47 -16.63 0.52
C ALA A 228 -25.83 -15.27 0.85
N GLY A 229 -25.56 -14.49 -0.21
CA GLY A 229 -24.93 -13.17 -0.13
C GLY A 229 -23.41 -13.25 -0.19
N GLY A 230 -22.77 -12.11 0.04
CA GLY A 230 -21.33 -11.94 -0.14
C GLY A 230 -20.94 -11.87 -1.62
N PHE A 231 -19.70 -11.43 -1.85
CA PHE A 231 -19.14 -11.29 -3.19
C PHE A 231 -17.83 -12.05 -3.40
N VAL A 232 -17.28 -12.66 -2.34
CA VAL A 232 -16.16 -13.58 -2.38
C VAL A 232 -16.72 -15.01 -2.35
N PRO A 233 -16.45 -15.84 -3.37
CA PRO A 233 -16.97 -17.21 -3.40
C PRO A 233 -16.30 -18.10 -2.34
N ASP A 234 -17.02 -19.09 -1.82
CA ASP A 234 -16.50 -20.00 -0.77
C ASP A 234 -15.24 -20.77 -1.19
N THR A 235 -15.08 -21.01 -2.50
CA THR A 235 -13.88 -21.65 -3.05
C THR A 235 -12.62 -20.83 -2.80
N LYS A 236 -12.77 -19.53 -2.52
CA LYS A 236 -11.69 -18.62 -2.12
C LYS A 236 -11.63 -18.42 -0.62
N LEU A 237 -12.75 -18.31 0.08
CA LEU A 237 -12.78 -18.12 1.53
C LEU A 237 -14.05 -18.71 2.13
N CYS A 238 -13.92 -19.56 3.15
CA CYS A 238 -15.03 -19.91 4.03
C CYS A 238 -14.67 -19.64 5.49
N SER A 239 -15.60 -19.04 6.23
CA SER A 239 -15.56 -18.87 7.67
C SER A 239 -16.78 -19.50 8.36
N LYS A 240 -16.66 -19.77 9.66
CA LYS A 240 -17.77 -20.23 10.51
C LYS A 240 -17.67 -19.61 11.90
N ASN A 241 -18.81 -19.21 12.46
CA ASN A 241 -18.93 -18.70 13.81
C ASN A 241 -18.88 -19.83 14.87
N ILE A 242 -17.72 -20.46 15.01
CA ILE A 242 -17.48 -21.60 15.90
C ILE A 242 -16.27 -21.40 16.83
N GLY A 243 -15.73 -20.18 16.86
CA GLY A 243 -14.62 -19.81 17.74
C GLY A 243 -15.01 -19.86 19.21
N SER A 244 -14.07 -20.24 20.07
CA SER A 244 -14.25 -20.31 21.52
C SER A 244 -13.63 -19.10 22.23
N VAL A 245 -14.23 -18.67 23.35
CA VAL A 245 -13.65 -17.67 24.25
C VAL A 245 -12.27 -18.13 24.73
N GLY A 246 -11.31 -17.21 24.79
CA GLY A 246 -10.01 -17.44 25.42
C GLY A 246 -8.88 -16.60 24.85
N MET A 247 -7.72 -16.74 25.50
CA MET A 247 -6.47 -16.17 25.00
C MET A 247 -5.86 -17.12 23.96
N VAL A 248 -5.65 -16.61 22.75
CA VAL A 248 -5.02 -17.34 21.65
C VAL A 248 -3.64 -16.76 21.40
N GLY A 249 -2.61 -17.60 21.51
CA GLY A 249 -1.26 -17.26 21.09
C GLY A 249 -1.18 -17.22 19.56
N ALA A 250 -0.63 -16.14 19.03
CA ALA A 250 -0.56 -15.89 17.60
C ALA A 250 0.86 -15.51 17.15
N THR A 251 1.16 -15.86 15.90
CA THR A 251 2.42 -15.58 15.22
C THR A 251 2.16 -14.74 13.96
N VAL A 252 2.95 -13.70 13.76
CA VAL A 252 2.97 -12.90 12.54
C VAL A 252 3.71 -13.70 11.46
N ASN A 253 2.99 -14.11 10.42
CA ASN A 253 3.47 -15.00 9.36
C ASN A 253 3.98 -14.24 8.12
N ASN A 254 3.92 -12.91 8.12
CA ASN A 254 4.45 -12.04 7.06
C ASN A 254 5.72 -11.30 7.53
N ALA A 255 6.82 -11.42 6.77
CA ALA A 255 8.12 -10.84 7.14
C ALA A 255 8.13 -9.29 7.11
N GLY A 256 7.41 -8.68 6.17
CA GLY A 256 7.26 -7.23 6.09
C GLY A 256 6.51 -6.69 7.31
N LEU A 257 5.41 -7.32 7.68
CA LEU A 257 4.62 -7.01 8.86
C LEU A 257 5.43 -7.20 10.14
N THR A 258 6.20 -8.29 10.26
CA THR A 258 7.08 -8.53 11.41
C THR A 258 8.11 -7.39 11.57
N THR A 259 8.71 -6.97 10.46
CA THR A 259 9.68 -5.85 10.45
C THR A 259 9.03 -4.55 10.91
N VAL A 260 7.81 -4.27 10.45
CA VAL A 260 7.05 -3.06 10.83
C VAL A 260 6.66 -3.08 12.31
N LEU A 261 6.21 -4.22 12.81
CA LEU A 261 5.71 -4.36 14.17
C LEU A 261 6.84 -4.42 15.21
N GLY A 262 8.05 -4.85 14.84
CA GLY A 262 9.14 -5.10 15.78
C GLY A 262 8.93 -6.34 16.66
N PHE A 263 7.84 -7.08 16.44
CA PHE A 263 7.54 -8.35 17.10
C PHE A 263 6.93 -9.32 16.09
N ASN A 264 7.04 -10.61 16.38
CA ASN A 264 6.48 -11.69 15.56
C ASN A 264 5.47 -12.57 16.32
N THR A 265 5.22 -12.30 17.60
CA THR A 265 4.27 -13.05 18.42
C THR A 265 3.41 -12.09 19.22
N LEU A 266 2.16 -12.48 19.45
CA LEU A 266 1.22 -11.74 20.27
C LEU A 266 0.17 -12.68 20.86
N ASN A 267 -0.55 -12.21 21.88
CA ASN A 267 -1.76 -12.87 22.33
C ASN A 267 -2.98 -12.06 21.90
N ILE A 268 -4.01 -12.77 21.43
CA ILE A 268 -5.29 -12.22 21.04
C ILE A 268 -6.33 -12.71 22.04
N ASN A 269 -7.06 -11.78 22.64
CA ASN A 269 -8.12 -12.08 23.59
C ASN A 269 -9.47 -12.18 22.88
N TYR A 270 -10.02 -13.38 22.76
CA TYR A 270 -11.39 -13.59 22.31
C TYR A 270 -12.30 -13.62 23.52
N ASP A 271 -12.87 -12.49 23.90
CA ASP A 271 -13.68 -12.31 25.11
C ASP A 271 -15.20 -12.42 24.88
N LEU A 272 -15.63 -12.64 23.64
CA LEU A 272 -17.03 -12.85 23.27
C LEU A 272 -17.36 -14.33 23.06
N GLY A 273 -18.61 -14.71 23.32
CA GLY A 273 -19.09 -16.09 23.36
C GLY A 273 -18.89 -16.92 22.08
N ALA A 274 -18.70 -16.27 20.92
CA ALA A 274 -18.29 -16.91 19.68
C ALA A 274 -17.62 -15.89 18.73
N TRP A 275 -16.68 -16.36 17.91
CA TRP A 275 -16.00 -15.59 16.86
C TRP A 275 -15.87 -16.38 15.56
N GLN A 276 -15.58 -15.67 14.47
CA GLN A 276 -15.48 -16.22 13.13
C GLN A 276 -14.13 -16.88 12.88
N LYS A 277 -14.15 -18.21 12.75
CA LYS A 277 -12.98 -19.00 12.41
C LYS A 277 -12.88 -19.19 10.90
N ILE A 278 -11.69 -18.98 10.33
CA ILE A 278 -11.40 -19.33 8.92
C ILE A 278 -11.32 -20.86 8.82
N ILE A 279 -12.17 -21.45 7.99
CA ILE A 279 -12.23 -22.91 7.79
C ILE A 279 -11.43 -23.34 6.57
N ASN A 280 -11.52 -22.56 5.49
CA ASN A 280 -10.77 -22.80 4.27
C ASN A 280 -10.49 -21.47 3.58
N TYR A 281 -9.36 -21.40 2.88
CA TYR A 281 -9.01 -20.29 2.01
C TYR A 281 -8.16 -20.80 0.84
N ASP A 282 -8.23 -20.14 -0.30
CA ASP A 282 -7.33 -20.40 -1.42
C ASP A 282 -5.97 -19.69 -1.17
N PRO A 283 -4.86 -20.43 -0.95
CA PRO A 283 -3.56 -19.82 -0.65
C PRO A 283 -2.92 -19.12 -1.86
N ALA A 284 -3.40 -19.33 -3.09
CA ALA A 284 -2.98 -18.55 -4.25
C ALA A 284 -3.72 -17.20 -4.35
N TYR A 285 -4.79 -17.04 -3.57
CA TYR A 285 -5.63 -15.85 -3.57
C TYR A 285 -5.47 -15.04 -2.27
N TRP A 286 -5.36 -15.71 -1.13
CA TRP A 286 -5.20 -15.10 0.19
C TRP A 286 -3.80 -15.32 0.74
N GLU A 287 -3.18 -14.22 1.14
CA GLU A 287 -1.99 -14.22 1.97
C GLU A 287 -2.39 -14.27 3.45
N VAL A 288 -1.75 -15.16 4.22
CA VAL A 288 -1.94 -15.23 5.67
C VAL A 288 -0.91 -14.36 6.39
N LEU A 289 -1.39 -13.34 7.07
CA LEU A 289 -0.57 -12.35 7.78
C LEU A 289 -0.33 -12.74 9.24
N VAL A 290 -1.34 -13.34 9.90
CA VAL A 290 -1.26 -13.78 11.29
C VAL A 290 -1.90 -15.16 11.42
N LYS A 291 -1.27 -16.04 12.17
CA LYS A 291 -1.74 -17.41 12.46
C LYS A 291 -1.81 -17.67 13.95
N GLU A 292 -2.67 -18.58 14.36
CA GLU A 292 -2.60 -19.18 15.68
C GLU A 292 -1.33 -20.04 15.77
N THR A 293 -0.57 -19.88 16.85
CA THR A 293 0.70 -20.59 17.04
C THR A 293 0.51 -22.09 17.23
N SER A 294 -0.58 -22.51 17.87
CA SER A 294 -0.82 -23.91 18.24
C SER A 294 -1.30 -24.77 17.05
N SER A 295 -2.17 -24.20 16.22
CA SER A 295 -2.92 -24.91 15.17
C SER A 295 -2.46 -24.54 13.75
N ASN A 296 -1.70 -23.45 13.59
CA ASN A 296 -1.43 -22.77 12.31
C ASN A 296 -2.67 -22.24 11.59
N ASP A 297 -3.82 -22.17 12.26
CA ASP A 297 -5.04 -21.62 11.68
C ASP A 297 -4.85 -20.13 11.37
N ALA A 298 -5.37 -19.69 10.21
CA ALA A 298 -5.31 -18.28 9.83
C ALA A 298 -6.19 -17.43 10.75
N LEU A 299 -5.63 -16.33 11.26
CA LEU A 299 -6.34 -15.35 12.10
C LEU A 299 -6.51 -14.00 11.41
N MET A 300 -5.65 -13.70 10.44
CA MET A 300 -5.69 -12.51 9.61
C MET A 300 -5.22 -12.85 8.19
N ILE A 301 -6.00 -12.45 7.20
CA ILE A 301 -5.71 -12.68 5.78
C ILE A 301 -5.88 -11.41 4.97
N ARG A 302 -5.19 -11.37 3.83
CA ARG A 302 -5.24 -10.27 2.86
C ARG A 302 -5.25 -10.78 1.43
N THR A 303 -5.90 -10.04 0.54
CA THR A 303 -5.73 -10.18 -0.91
C THR A 303 -5.79 -8.82 -1.60
N ASN A 304 -5.16 -8.69 -2.76
CA ASN A 304 -5.46 -7.65 -3.77
C ASN A 304 -5.66 -8.28 -5.16
N HIS A 305 -6.17 -9.51 -5.20
CA HIS A 305 -6.40 -10.26 -6.42
C HIS A 305 -7.89 -10.40 -6.74
N PHE A 306 -8.74 -9.55 -6.15
CA PHE A 306 -10.17 -9.61 -6.41
C PHE A 306 -10.47 -9.18 -7.85
N THR A 307 -11.19 -10.04 -8.55
CA THR A 307 -11.69 -9.78 -9.89
C THR A 307 -13.15 -10.21 -9.95
N ALA A 308 -13.98 -9.39 -10.58
CA ALA A 308 -15.36 -9.70 -10.84
C ALA A 308 -15.65 -9.47 -12.33
N THR A 309 -16.33 -10.43 -12.96
CA THR A 309 -16.74 -10.29 -14.37
C THR A 309 -18.06 -9.54 -14.46
N GLY A 310 -18.21 -8.69 -15.47
CA GLY A 310 -19.46 -7.95 -15.71
C GLY A 310 -19.75 -6.82 -14.72
N VAL A 311 -18.81 -6.46 -13.85
CA VAL A 311 -18.95 -5.25 -13.01
C VAL A 311 -18.62 -3.99 -13.81
N PRO A 312 -19.35 -2.88 -13.60
CA PRO A 312 -19.05 -1.61 -14.26
C PRO A 312 -17.67 -1.08 -13.89
N THR A 313 -16.98 -0.45 -14.84
CA THR A 313 -15.80 0.38 -14.55
C THR A 313 -16.28 1.67 -13.88
N THR A 314 -15.97 1.83 -12.59
CA THR A 314 -16.39 2.98 -11.79
C THR A 314 -15.15 3.63 -11.20
N PRO A 315 -14.88 4.90 -11.46
CA PRO A 315 -13.80 5.61 -10.76
C PRO A 315 -14.03 5.57 -9.25
N ILE A 316 -13.09 5.01 -8.51
CA ILE A 316 -13.11 4.93 -7.05
C ILE A 316 -12.14 5.96 -6.48
N GLY A 317 -12.55 6.59 -5.38
CA GLY A 317 -11.80 7.65 -4.75
C GLY A 317 -12.01 8.98 -5.49
N ASN A 318 -12.32 10.02 -4.74
CA ASN A 318 -12.31 11.41 -5.22
C ASN A 318 -11.37 12.27 -4.37
N ALA A 319 -10.37 11.62 -3.79
CA ALA A 319 -9.30 12.27 -3.07
C ALA A 319 -8.41 13.10 -4.02
N PRO A 320 -7.61 14.05 -3.50
CA PRO A 320 -6.59 14.78 -4.26
C PRO A 320 -5.45 13.90 -4.82
N ASN A 321 -5.62 12.59 -4.88
CA ASN A 321 -4.67 11.61 -5.40
C ASN A 321 -4.65 11.52 -6.93
N SER A 322 -5.53 12.22 -7.66
CA SER A 322 -5.52 12.22 -9.13
C SER A 322 -4.24 12.76 -9.78
N THR A 323 -3.41 13.49 -9.04
CA THR A 323 -2.11 14.00 -9.51
C THR A 323 -0.96 13.04 -9.21
N PHE A 324 -1.21 11.92 -8.52
CA PHE A 324 -0.23 10.92 -8.17
C PHE A 324 -0.58 9.58 -8.82
N VAL A 325 0.45 8.81 -9.16
CA VAL A 325 0.32 7.49 -9.77
C VAL A 325 1.24 6.53 -9.03
N THR A 326 0.73 5.35 -8.69
CA THR A 326 1.57 4.27 -8.16
C THR A 326 2.43 3.70 -9.29
N VAL A 327 3.73 3.56 -9.03
CA VAL A 327 4.67 2.89 -9.92
C VAL A 327 5.43 1.81 -9.16
N CYS A 328 5.82 0.76 -9.87
CA CYS A 328 6.74 -0.24 -9.38
C CYS A 328 8.15 0.05 -9.85
N ILE A 329 9.09 0.12 -8.92
CA ILE A 329 10.52 0.30 -9.20
C ILE A 329 11.28 -0.92 -8.70
N THR A 330 12.17 -1.44 -9.53
CA THR A 330 13.13 -2.49 -9.15
C THR A 330 14.45 -1.84 -8.76
N LEU A 331 14.80 -1.94 -7.48
CA LEU A 331 16.07 -1.52 -6.91
C LEU A 331 17.17 -2.58 -7.13
N PRO A 332 18.46 -2.23 -6.97
CA PRO A 332 19.54 -3.20 -6.93
C PRO A 332 19.26 -4.36 -5.96
N GLY A 333 19.65 -5.58 -6.34
CA GLY A 333 19.31 -6.79 -5.59
C GLY A 333 17.92 -7.35 -5.91
N ASN A 334 17.27 -6.88 -6.99
CA ASN A 334 15.95 -7.30 -7.43
C ASN A 334 14.84 -7.05 -6.39
N ILE A 335 15.01 -5.99 -5.60
CA ILE A 335 14.05 -5.57 -4.60
C ILE A 335 13.02 -4.68 -5.29
N GLN A 336 11.76 -5.09 -5.28
CA GLN A 336 10.67 -4.34 -5.88
C GLN A 336 9.94 -3.50 -4.84
N ILE A 337 9.72 -2.22 -5.14
CA ILE A 337 9.01 -1.28 -4.27
C ILE A 337 7.89 -0.58 -5.03
N SER A 338 6.72 -0.45 -4.38
CA SER A 338 5.58 0.29 -4.92
C SER A 338 5.54 1.67 -4.29
N ILE A 339 5.68 2.72 -5.09
CA ILE A 339 5.69 4.10 -4.60
C ILE A 339 4.68 4.98 -5.36
N SER A 340 4.14 5.98 -4.67
CA SER A 340 3.27 6.97 -5.28
C SER A 340 4.11 8.17 -5.70
N VAL A 341 4.07 8.51 -6.98
CA VAL A 341 4.84 9.62 -7.55
C VAL A 341 3.92 10.60 -8.26
N PRO A 342 4.28 11.90 -8.35
CA PRO A 342 3.56 12.83 -9.21
C PRO A 342 3.44 12.30 -10.64
N GLN A 343 2.26 12.41 -11.24
CA GLN A 343 1.97 11.88 -12.58
C GLN A 343 2.98 12.36 -13.64
N VAL A 344 3.49 13.58 -13.48
CA VAL A 344 4.49 14.19 -14.37
C VAL A 344 5.82 13.42 -14.39
N LEU A 345 6.14 12.66 -13.34
CA LEU A 345 7.38 11.88 -13.25
C LEU A 345 7.28 10.51 -13.94
N VAL A 346 6.07 9.99 -14.16
CA VAL A 346 5.84 8.63 -14.64
C VAL A 346 6.58 8.32 -15.95
N PRO A 347 6.54 9.17 -17.01
CA PRO A 347 7.23 8.85 -18.26
C PRO A 347 8.75 8.68 -18.09
N TYR A 348 9.36 9.47 -17.20
CA TYR A 348 10.80 9.39 -16.93
C TYR A 348 11.17 8.13 -16.17
N LEU A 349 10.37 7.75 -15.16
CA LEU A 349 10.59 6.54 -14.39
C LEU A 349 10.38 5.28 -15.25
N VAL A 350 9.37 5.29 -16.12
CA VAL A 350 9.14 4.19 -17.08
C VAL A 350 10.31 4.06 -18.06
N ALA A 351 10.88 5.17 -18.53
CA ALA A 351 12.09 5.14 -19.36
C ALA A 351 13.31 4.54 -18.65
N LEU A 352 13.31 4.54 -17.31
CA LEU A 352 14.32 3.89 -16.46
C LEU A 352 13.94 2.47 -16.03
N GLY A 353 12.85 1.91 -16.54
CA GLY A 353 12.42 0.53 -16.30
C GLY A 353 11.38 0.35 -15.19
N ALA A 354 10.82 1.43 -14.65
CA ALA A 354 9.64 1.32 -13.78
C ALA A 354 8.40 0.87 -14.58
N THR A 355 7.43 0.26 -13.90
CA THR A 355 6.11 -0.04 -14.48
C THR A 355 5.02 0.76 -13.76
N VAL A 356 3.91 1.03 -14.47
CA VAL A 356 2.75 1.68 -13.87
C VAL A 356 1.93 0.66 -13.09
N GLY A 357 1.57 1.00 -11.85
CA GLY A 357 0.88 0.12 -10.91
C GLY A 357 1.78 -0.42 -9.79
N PRO A 358 1.22 -1.19 -8.85
CA PRO A 358 1.99 -1.83 -7.77
C PRO A 358 2.88 -2.96 -8.31
N CYS A 359 3.94 -3.29 -7.56
CA CYS A 359 4.85 -4.38 -7.89
C CYS A 359 4.26 -5.78 -7.71
N SER A 360 3.20 -5.89 -6.90
CA SER A 360 2.58 -7.18 -6.60
C SER A 360 1.06 -7.06 -6.59
N GLY A 361 0.43 -8.16 -6.98
CA GLY A 361 -1.01 -8.30 -7.15
C GLY A 361 -1.60 -7.45 -8.26
N SER A 362 -2.88 -7.07 -8.13
CA SER A 362 -3.60 -6.38 -9.20
C SER A 362 -3.49 -4.86 -9.08
N SER A 363 -3.25 -4.18 -10.20
CA SER A 363 -3.34 -2.72 -10.30
C SER A 363 -4.77 -2.19 -10.33
N THR A 364 -5.75 -3.06 -10.56
CA THR A 364 -7.17 -2.69 -10.67
C THR A 364 -7.99 -3.11 -9.44
N SER A 365 -7.44 -3.96 -8.57
CA SER A 365 -8.12 -4.39 -7.34
C SER A 365 -7.61 -3.60 -6.15
N GLY A 366 -8.52 -3.15 -5.29
CA GLY A 366 -8.14 -2.74 -3.94
C GLY A 366 -7.81 -3.94 -3.07
N TYR A 367 -7.33 -3.67 -1.86
CA TYR A 367 -7.03 -4.70 -0.88
C TYR A 367 -8.30 -5.11 -0.12
N ILE A 368 -8.46 -6.41 0.14
CA ILE A 368 -9.41 -6.91 1.13
C ILE A 368 -8.60 -7.46 2.30
N TYR A 369 -8.84 -6.95 3.49
CA TYR A 369 -8.34 -7.49 4.74
C TYR A 369 -9.48 -8.10 5.54
N TYR A 370 -9.18 -9.21 6.20
CA TYR A 370 -10.09 -9.81 7.17
C TYR A 370 -9.32 -10.25 8.43
N THR A 371 -9.85 -9.89 9.61
CA THR A 371 -9.38 -10.38 10.91
C THR A 371 -10.48 -11.15 11.63
N THR A 372 -10.13 -12.28 12.21
CA THR A 372 -11.06 -13.10 13.03
C THR A 372 -11.39 -12.48 14.39
N PHE A 373 -10.61 -11.49 14.81
CA PHE A 373 -10.73 -10.81 16.10
C PHE A 373 -11.30 -9.41 15.92
N HIS A 374 -12.00 -8.99 16.97
CA HIS A 374 -12.62 -7.68 17.13
C HIS A 374 -11.60 -6.67 17.66
N ASN A 375 -11.97 -5.39 17.65
CA ASN A 375 -11.15 -4.26 18.02
C ASN A 375 -11.77 -3.37 19.10
N HIS A 376 -12.91 -3.74 19.71
CA HIS A 376 -13.43 -2.97 20.85
C HIS A 376 -14.44 -3.71 21.76
N ALA A 377 -14.60 -5.04 21.73
CA ALA A 377 -15.75 -5.65 22.43
C ALA A 377 -15.81 -5.41 23.96
N SER A 378 -14.70 -5.00 24.60
CA SER A 378 -14.63 -4.61 26.02
C SER A 378 -13.72 -3.41 26.33
N GLY A 379 -13.20 -2.72 25.31
CA GLY A 379 -12.24 -1.60 25.48
C GLY A 379 -10.79 -2.01 25.74
N ASN A 380 -10.48 -3.31 25.83
CA ASN A 380 -9.09 -3.81 25.86
C ASN A 380 -8.78 -4.59 24.57
N ILE A 381 -8.05 -3.95 23.67
CA ILE A 381 -7.66 -4.51 22.36
C ILE A 381 -6.28 -5.19 22.38
N GLY A 382 -5.61 -5.20 23.54
CA GLY A 382 -4.26 -5.75 23.72
C GLY A 382 -3.31 -5.35 22.59
N ASN A 383 -2.52 -6.33 22.12
CA ASN A 383 -1.59 -6.13 21.01
C ASN A 383 -2.27 -6.15 19.63
N ALA A 384 -3.54 -6.55 19.53
CA ALA A 384 -4.29 -6.53 18.27
C ALA A 384 -4.45 -5.08 17.75
N GLY A 385 -4.49 -4.09 18.65
CA GLY A 385 -4.51 -2.69 18.28
C GLY A 385 -3.34 -2.26 17.38
N VAL A 386 -2.14 -2.80 17.60
CA VAL A 386 -0.95 -2.45 16.77
C VAL A 386 -1.08 -3.05 15.36
N ILE A 387 -1.65 -4.25 15.23
CA ILE A 387 -1.94 -4.85 13.93
C ILE A 387 -2.98 -4.02 13.16
N LEU A 388 -3.99 -3.52 13.85
CA LEU A 388 -5.03 -2.70 13.20
C LEU A 388 -4.50 -1.33 12.79
N GLN A 389 -3.57 -0.74 13.56
CA GLN A 389 -2.83 0.45 13.12
C GLN A 389 -2.06 0.17 11.82
N TYR A 390 -1.44 -1.00 11.70
CA TYR A 390 -0.79 -1.41 10.45
C TYR A 390 -1.79 -1.51 9.30
N VAL A 391 -2.95 -2.16 9.50
CA VAL A 391 -4.00 -2.28 8.49
C VAL A 391 -4.45 -0.91 8.01
N ILE A 392 -4.76 0.00 8.94
CA ILE A 392 -5.18 1.36 8.62
C ILE A 392 -4.15 2.05 7.70
N LEU A 393 -2.87 1.92 8.00
CA LEU A 393 -1.80 2.60 7.27
C LEU A 393 -1.38 1.91 5.96
N ASN A 394 -1.75 0.65 5.72
CA ASN A 394 -1.26 -0.16 4.60
C ASN A 394 -2.37 -0.83 3.76
N LEU A 395 -3.62 -0.39 3.92
CA LEU A 395 -4.74 -0.73 3.04
C LEU A 395 -4.58 -0.13 1.65
#